data_AF-A0A066WRV0-F1
#
_entry.id   AF-A0A066WRV0-F1
#
_cell.length_a   1.000
_cell.length_b   1.000
_cell.length_c   1.000
_cell.angle_alpha   90.00
_cell.angle_beta   90.00
_cell.angle_gamma   90.00
#
_symmetry.space_group_name_H-M   'P 1'
#
loop_
_entity.id
_entity.type
_entity.pdbx_description
1 polymer ?
#
loop_
_entity_poly.entity_id
_entity_poly.type
_entity_poly.pdbx_seq_one_letter_code
_entity_poly.pdbx_strand_id
1 'polypeptide(L)'
;MRKIVSILFLFLSVLSVAQTKNIYADIDNKVAKIPAESTKTTEGIAKFITDNFKTENEKIRAVFYWTASNISYDVPNMHSPNQLESSQQKIENTLKSRKGVCIHYAEVFNDISNKVGIKCRIIEGYTKQNGKVDNLSHAWCAAQIDSKWFVFDPTWGAGVVMNGKFVKRLNNVYFKAEPSKIIVSHMPFDYLWQFSNYPITNADFYAGKIQLDKTRKYFDFEKEIAHYYKISENDQLFESAARVEKNGLKNAMILEYYNFKKNHWNTTMQNANVEKMNTIVEELNEAVLQLNDFIMYRNKKFKPTFPDEKISQMIETPREKLVKCQNDVFKIPAVGAENTANLNSLKKTIAQALIQADEQAAFVKEYLSKSKLIRKTMFSKVSWLGIPLN
;
A
#
# COMPACT_ATOMS: atom_id res chain seq x y z
N MET A 1 -74.96 -56.48 -13.40
CA MET A 1 -74.56 -55.08 -13.64
C MET A 1 -74.45 -54.35 -12.30
N ARG A 2 -73.25 -54.16 -11.75
CA ARG A 2 -73.00 -53.32 -10.57
C ARG A 2 -72.21 -52.11 -11.03
N LYS A 3 -72.83 -50.91 -10.94
CA LYS A 3 -72.22 -49.63 -11.31
C LYS A 3 -71.28 -49.20 -10.18
N ILE A 4 -70.00 -49.06 -10.49
CA ILE A 4 -69.00 -48.43 -9.61
C ILE A 4 -69.01 -46.95 -9.94
N VAL A 5 -69.41 -46.11 -8.98
CA VAL A 5 -69.30 -44.65 -9.06
C VAL A 5 -67.93 -44.27 -8.49
N SER A 6 -67.02 -43.86 -9.37
CA SER A 6 -65.73 -43.30 -8.97
C SER A 6 -65.90 -41.81 -8.69
N ILE A 7 -65.81 -41.42 -7.41
CA ILE A 7 -65.75 -40.01 -7.00
C ILE A 7 -64.28 -39.56 -7.11
N LEU A 8 -64.01 -38.70 -8.10
CA LEU A 8 -62.71 -38.08 -8.30
C LEU A 8 -62.58 -36.87 -7.37
N PHE A 9 -61.87 -37.02 -6.25
CA PHE A 9 -61.49 -35.89 -5.40
C PHE A 9 -60.34 -35.12 -6.06
N LEU A 10 -60.66 -33.95 -6.63
CA LEU A 10 -59.67 -32.99 -7.14
C LEU A 10 -59.02 -32.28 -5.94
N PHE A 11 -57.86 -32.74 -5.50
CA PHE A 11 -57.01 -31.98 -4.57
C PHE A 11 -56.37 -30.82 -5.34
N LEU A 12 -56.99 -29.63 -5.27
CA LEU A 12 -56.32 -28.37 -5.63
C LEU A 12 -55.29 -28.05 -4.53
N SER A 13 -54.05 -28.47 -4.74
CA SER A 13 -52.91 -27.94 -3.98
C SER A 13 -52.66 -26.50 -4.42
N VAL A 14 -53.21 -25.54 -3.67
CA VAL A 14 -52.84 -24.14 -3.78
C VAL A 14 -51.40 -24.03 -3.29
N LEU A 15 -50.44 -24.02 -4.21
CA LEU A 15 -49.06 -23.66 -3.93
C LEU A 15 -49.04 -22.17 -3.59
N SER A 16 -49.20 -21.86 -2.30
CA SER A 16 -48.90 -20.54 -1.78
C SER A 16 -47.40 -20.32 -1.89
N VAL A 17 -46.97 -19.63 -2.94
CA VAL A 17 -45.63 -19.05 -3.00
C VAL A 17 -45.60 -17.97 -1.92
N ALA A 18 -45.14 -18.32 -0.73
CA ALA A 18 -44.80 -17.32 0.28
C ALA A 18 -43.67 -16.47 -0.32
N GLN A 19 -43.99 -15.29 -0.84
CA GLN A 19 -42.99 -14.30 -1.20
C GLN A 19 -42.22 -14.01 0.08
N THR A 20 -40.95 -14.40 0.13
CA THR A 20 -40.05 -14.01 1.20
C THR A 20 -40.06 -12.48 1.25
N LYS A 21 -40.58 -11.92 2.35
CA LYS A 21 -40.68 -10.47 2.55
C LYS A 21 -39.28 -9.87 2.36
N ASN A 22 -39.10 -9.00 1.37
CA ASN A 22 -37.86 -8.24 1.23
C ASN A 22 -37.75 -7.30 2.44
N ILE A 23 -36.97 -7.71 3.45
CA ILE A 23 -36.79 -6.98 4.70
C ILE A 23 -36.12 -5.61 4.51
N TYR A 24 -35.59 -5.32 3.33
CA TYR A 24 -34.94 -4.05 3.00
C TYR A 24 -35.81 -3.12 2.15
N ALA A 25 -37.04 -3.52 1.80
CA ALA A 25 -37.88 -2.80 0.85
C ALA A 25 -38.06 -1.31 1.20
N ASP A 26 -38.23 -0.98 2.48
CA ASP A 26 -38.43 0.41 2.91
C ASP A 26 -37.19 1.28 2.68
N ILE A 27 -36.00 0.75 2.99
CA ILE A 27 -34.72 1.42 2.74
C ILE A 27 -34.51 1.57 1.22
N ASP A 28 -34.67 0.47 0.47
CA ASP A 28 -34.47 0.42 -0.98
C ASP A 28 -35.38 1.43 -1.70
N ASN A 29 -36.67 1.47 -1.33
CA ASN A 29 -37.66 2.38 -1.91
C ASN A 29 -37.35 3.86 -1.62
N LYS A 30 -36.76 4.15 -0.47
CA LYS A 30 -36.35 5.51 -0.11
C LYS A 30 -35.10 5.94 -0.88
N VAL A 31 -34.14 5.03 -1.04
CA VAL A 31 -32.90 5.27 -1.80
C VAL A 31 -33.15 5.35 -3.30
N ALA A 32 -34.13 4.62 -3.83
CA ALA A 32 -34.56 4.74 -5.22
C ALA A 32 -35.08 6.14 -5.58
N LYS A 33 -35.43 6.96 -4.57
CA LYS A 33 -35.98 8.32 -4.72
C LYS A 33 -34.95 9.42 -4.42
N ILE A 34 -33.65 9.10 -4.34
CA ILE A 34 -32.62 10.13 -4.18
C ILE A 34 -32.72 11.12 -5.36
N PRO A 35 -32.75 12.45 -5.11
CA PRO A 35 -32.80 13.44 -6.17
C PRO A 35 -31.62 13.29 -7.14
N ALA A 36 -31.88 13.37 -8.45
CA ALA A 36 -30.88 13.15 -9.49
C ALA A 36 -29.63 14.04 -9.29
N GLU A 37 -29.81 15.30 -8.89
CA GLU A 37 -28.72 16.22 -8.59
C GLU A 37 -27.82 15.74 -7.44
N SER A 38 -28.41 15.15 -6.39
CA SER A 38 -27.65 14.58 -5.27
C SER A 38 -26.85 13.33 -5.68
N THR A 39 -27.22 12.66 -6.78
CA THR A 39 -26.51 11.47 -7.26
C THR A 39 -25.28 11.77 -8.13
N LYS A 40 -24.98 13.04 -8.39
CA LYS A 40 -23.82 13.46 -9.21
C LYS A 40 -22.48 13.34 -8.47
N THR A 41 -22.52 13.36 -7.14
CA THR A 41 -21.33 13.20 -6.29
C THR A 41 -21.62 12.19 -5.18
N THR A 42 -20.59 11.55 -4.66
CA THR A 42 -20.73 10.65 -3.51
C THR A 42 -21.08 11.42 -2.23
N GLU A 43 -20.65 12.68 -2.09
CA GLU A 43 -21.06 13.57 -1.00
C GLU A 43 -22.57 13.80 -0.98
N GLY A 44 -23.19 14.04 -2.14
CA GLY A 44 -24.64 14.24 -2.23
C GLY A 44 -25.43 12.98 -1.85
N ILE A 45 -24.95 11.81 -2.29
CA ILE A 45 -25.55 10.51 -1.93
C ILE A 45 -25.38 10.25 -0.43
N ALA A 46 -24.17 10.40 0.10
CA ALA A 46 -23.86 10.19 1.51
C ALA A 46 -24.65 11.14 2.43
N LYS A 47 -24.82 12.41 2.02
CA LYS A 47 -25.65 13.38 2.74
C LYS A 47 -27.10 12.91 2.81
N PHE A 48 -27.70 12.52 1.67
CA PHE A 48 -29.06 12.01 1.67
C PHE A 48 -29.20 10.80 2.60
N ILE A 49 -28.27 9.84 2.53
CA ILE A 49 -28.29 8.64 3.35
C ILE A 49 -28.21 9.01 4.84
N THR A 50 -27.31 9.92 5.21
CA THR A 50 -27.11 10.35 6.61
C THR A 50 -28.33 11.09 7.17
N ASP A 51 -28.99 11.93 6.35
CA ASP A 51 -30.18 12.66 6.76
C ASP A 51 -31.38 11.72 6.99
N ASN A 52 -31.42 10.60 6.26
CA ASN A 52 -32.60 9.73 6.17
C ASN A 52 -32.53 8.40 6.93
N PHE A 53 -31.34 7.97 7.36
CA PHE A 53 -31.10 6.70 8.05
C PHE A 53 -30.20 6.91 9.27
N LYS A 54 -30.44 6.16 10.35
CA LYS A 54 -29.78 6.40 11.64
C LYS A 54 -28.74 5.33 11.96
N THR A 55 -29.07 4.07 11.73
CA THR A 55 -28.21 2.94 12.10
C THR A 55 -27.18 2.62 11.01
N GLU A 56 -26.06 2.02 11.39
CA GLU A 56 -25.04 1.54 10.43
C GLU A 56 -25.65 0.54 9.44
N ASN A 57 -26.54 -0.34 9.90
CA ASN A 57 -27.21 -1.35 9.08
C ASN A 57 -28.11 -0.73 8.00
N GLU A 58 -28.89 0.29 8.33
CA GLU A 58 -29.71 1.01 7.34
C GLU A 58 -28.84 1.77 6.33
N LYS A 59 -27.80 2.46 6.83
CA LYS A 59 -26.89 3.24 6.00
C LYS A 59 -26.14 2.35 5.02
N ILE A 60 -25.52 1.26 5.48
CA ILE A 60 -24.76 0.36 4.59
C ILE A 60 -25.67 -0.36 3.59
N ARG A 61 -26.93 -0.66 3.97
CA ARG A 61 -27.93 -1.15 3.02
C ARG A 61 -28.22 -0.11 1.94
N ALA A 62 -28.41 1.15 2.33
CA ALA A 62 -28.64 2.23 1.40
C ALA A 62 -27.48 2.43 0.42
N VAL A 63 -26.23 2.37 0.91
CA VAL A 63 -25.03 2.43 0.05
C VAL A 63 -24.99 1.26 -0.92
N PHE A 64 -25.16 0.02 -0.43
CA PHE A 64 -25.15 -1.18 -1.28
C PHE A 64 -26.22 -1.11 -2.37
N TYR A 65 -27.47 -0.81 -1.99
CA TYR A 65 -28.58 -0.73 -2.92
C TYR A 65 -28.35 0.35 -3.97
N TRP A 66 -27.89 1.54 -3.55
CA TRP A 66 -27.61 2.62 -4.48
C TRP A 66 -26.55 2.20 -5.50
N THR A 67 -25.40 1.70 -5.04
CA THR A 67 -24.29 1.28 -5.92
C THR A 67 -24.74 0.17 -6.87
N ALA A 68 -25.33 -0.91 -6.35
CA ALA A 68 -25.73 -2.08 -7.14
C ALA A 68 -26.87 -1.80 -8.13
N SER A 69 -27.78 -0.87 -7.81
CA SER A 69 -28.93 -0.57 -8.66
C SER A 69 -28.65 0.51 -9.70
N ASN A 70 -27.74 1.44 -9.41
CA ASN A 70 -27.49 2.61 -10.27
C ASN A 70 -26.31 2.46 -11.23
N ILE A 71 -25.41 1.50 -11.00
CA ILE A 71 -24.28 1.24 -11.90
C ILE A 71 -24.59 0.00 -12.76
N SER A 72 -24.14 0.00 -14.02
CA SER A 72 -24.24 -1.12 -14.94
C SER A 72 -22.87 -1.68 -15.29
N TYR A 73 -22.72 -3.01 -15.34
CA TYR A 73 -21.42 -3.62 -15.59
C TYR A 73 -20.96 -3.36 -17.03
N ASP A 74 -19.75 -2.84 -17.17
CA ASP A 74 -19.15 -2.47 -18.45
C ASP A 74 -18.45 -3.68 -19.09
N VAL A 75 -19.24 -4.58 -19.67
CA VAL A 75 -18.76 -5.83 -20.29
C VAL A 75 -17.66 -5.56 -21.34
N PRO A 76 -17.78 -4.58 -22.27
CA PRO A 76 -16.72 -4.28 -23.23
C PRO A 76 -15.34 -3.98 -22.60
N ASN A 77 -15.32 -3.31 -21.44
CA ASN A 77 -14.08 -2.88 -20.78
C ASN A 77 -13.61 -3.84 -19.66
N MET A 78 -14.26 -4.99 -19.46
CA MET A 78 -13.97 -5.90 -18.33
C MET A 78 -12.57 -6.50 -18.34
N HIS A 79 -11.92 -6.59 -19.51
CA HIS A 79 -10.58 -7.16 -19.67
C HIS A 79 -9.46 -6.11 -19.66
N SER A 80 -9.80 -4.83 -19.83
CA SER A 80 -8.82 -3.76 -19.98
C SER A 80 -9.29 -2.50 -19.24
N PRO A 81 -9.54 -2.56 -17.92
CA PRO A 81 -9.81 -1.35 -17.16
C PRO A 81 -8.62 -0.40 -17.25
N ASN A 82 -8.88 0.91 -17.32
CA ASN A 82 -7.82 1.91 -17.38
C ASN A 82 -7.05 1.93 -16.05
N GLN A 83 -5.88 1.31 -16.04
CA GLN A 83 -5.03 1.19 -14.85
C GLN A 83 -4.43 2.53 -14.39
N LEU A 84 -4.49 3.57 -15.22
CA LEU A 84 -3.95 4.89 -14.91
C LEU A 84 -4.94 5.81 -14.18
N GLU A 85 -6.22 5.41 -14.07
CA GLU A 85 -7.21 6.23 -13.36
C GLU A 85 -6.94 6.26 -11.85
N SER A 86 -6.88 7.47 -11.28
CA SER A 86 -6.90 7.63 -9.83
C SER A 86 -8.23 7.15 -9.24
N SER A 87 -8.28 6.85 -7.93
CA SER A 87 -9.54 6.45 -7.27
C SER A 87 -10.65 7.49 -7.47
N GLN A 88 -10.29 8.79 -7.40
CA GLN A 88 -11.24 9.87 -7.63
C GLN A 88 -11.78 9.89 -9.07
N GLN A 89 -10.92 9.69 -10.07
CA GLN A 89 -11.35 9.61 -11.47
C GLN A 89 -12.30 8.43 -11.70
N LYS A 90 -12.00 7.25 -11.13
CA LYS A 90 -12.88 6.07 -11.21
C LYS A 90 -14.27 6.40 -10.65
N ILE A 91 -14.35 7.07 -9.50
CA ILE A 91 -15.62 7.48 -8.88
C ILE A 91 -16.37 8.45 -9.79
N GLU A 92 -15.76 9.55 -10.19
CA GLU A 92 -16.38 10.60 -11.01
C GLU A 92 -16.90 10.06 -12.34
N ASN A 93 -16.07 9.28 -13.04
CA ASN A 93 -16.43 8.66 -14.32
C ASN A 93 -17.59 7.66 -14.16
N THR A 94 -17.62 6.91 -13.06
CA THR A 94 -18.71 5.98 -12.76
C THR A 94 -20.01 6.70 -12.43
N LEU A 95 -19.96 7.77 -11.64
CA LEU A 95 -21.15 8.57 -11.33
C LEU A 95 -21.72 9.23 -12.59
N LYS A 96 -20.85 9.73 -13.48
CA LYS A 96 -21.24 10.37 -14.74
C LYS A 96 -21.82 9.38 -15.75
N SER A 97 -21.14 8.25 -15.97
CA SER A 97 -21.50 7.27 -17.01
C SER A 97 -22.52 6.23 -16.55
N ARG A 98 -22.67 6.05 -15.22
CA ARG A 98 -23.43 4.95 -14.59
C ARG A 98 -22.95 3.57 -15.04
N LYS A 99 -21.69 3.45 -15.42
CA LYS A 99 -21.06 2.22 -15.90
C LYS A 99 -19.68 2.04 -15.27
N GLY A 100 -19.26 0.80 -15.13
CA GLY A 100 -17.92 0.44 -14.68
C GLY A 100 -17.74 -1.06 -14.52
N VAL A 101 -16.51 -1.46 -14.22
CA VAL A 101 -16.15 -2.84 -13.85
C VAL A 101 -15.97 -2.96 -12.33
N CYS A 102 -15.61 -4.14 -11.81
CA CYS A 102 -15.58 -4.44 -10.37
C CYS A 102 -14.95 -3.34 -9.48
N ILE A 103 -13.75 -2.84 -9.83
CA ILE A 103 -13.08 -1.79 -9.07
C ILE A 103 -13.88 -0.48 -8.99
N HIS A 104 -14.63 -0.13 -10.02
CA HIS A 104 -15.45 1.08 -10.04
C HIS A 104 -16.61 1.01 -9.04
N TYR A 105 -17.28 -0.15 -8.96
CA TYR A 105 -18.31 -0.37 -7.95
C TYR A 105 -17.71 -0.34 -6.54
N ALA A 106 -16.54 -0.96 -6.35
CA ALA A 106 -15.85 -1.00 -5.07
C ALA A 106 -15.43 0.40 -4.60
N GLU A 107 -14.86 1.23 -5.48
CA GLU A 107 -14.46 2.61 -5.18
C GLU A 107 -15.66 3.48 -4.78
N VAL A 108 -16.75 3.42 -5.56
CA VAL A 108 -17.97 4.18 -5.25
C VAL A 108 -18.61 3.72 -3.94
N PHE A 109 -18.72 2.40 -3.71
CA PHE A 109 -19.24 1.85 -2.46
C PHE A 109 -18.37 2.25 -1.27
N ASN A 110 -17.06 2.15 -1.40
CA ASN A 110 -16.09 2.45 -0.35
C ASN A 110 -16.13 3.92 0.05
N ASP A 111 -16.14 4.82 -0.93
CA ASP A 111 -16.13 6.25 -0.69
C ASP A 111 -17.44 6.74 -0.04
N ILE A 112 -18.60 6.28 -0.51
CA ILE A 112 -19.89 6.60 0.13
C ILE A 112 -19.94 6.00 1.55
N SER A 113 -19.50 4.76 1.74
CA SER A 113 -19.49 4.10 3.06
C SER A 113 -18.69 4.89 4.09
N ASN A 114 -17.48 5.33 3.72
CA ASN A 114 -16.64 6.14 4.61
C ASN A 114 -17.29 7.50 4.90
N LYS A 115 -17.94 8.14 3.91
CA LYS A 115 -18.65 9.42 4.08
C LYS A 115 -19.89 9.34 4.97
N VAL A 116 -20.52 8.17 5.10
CA VAL A 116 -21.64 7.95 6.05
C VAL A 116 -21.18 7.49 7.43
N GLY A 117 -19.86 7.45 7.66
CA GLY A 117 -19.22 7.13 8.94
C GLY A 117 -18.92 5.64 9.14
N ILE A 118 -18.98 4.83 8.09
CA ILE A 118 -18.76 3.38 8.17
C ILE A 118 -17.38 3.06 7.57
N LYS A 119 -16.48 2.54 8.42
CA LYS A 119 -15.13 2.14 7.99
C LYS A 119 -15.24 1.06 6.92
N CYS A 120 -14.82 1.39 5.71
CA CYS A 120 -14.83 0.49 4.56
C CYS A 120 -13.44 0.37 3.95
N ARG A 121 -13.15 -0.80 3.37
CA ARG A 121 -11.91 -1.08 2.66
C ARG A 121 -12.21 -1.85 1.37
N ILE A 122 -11.54 -1.48 0.28
CA ILE A 122 -11.50 -2.26 -0.95
C ILE A 122 -10.59 -3.47 -0.78
N ILE A 123 -11.08 -4.64 -1.15
CA ILE A 123 -10.34 -5.90 -1.16
C ILE A 123 -10.12 -6.32 -2.61
N GLU A 124 -8.87 -6.61 -2.94
CA GLU A 124 -8.46 -7.13 -4.24
C GLU A 124 -8.18 -8.63 -4.12
N GLY A 125 -8.62 -9.38 -5.11
CA GLY A 125 -8.45 -10.82 -5.13
C GLY A 125 -8.92 -11.43 -6.44
N TYR A 126 -9.42 -12.66 -6.34
CA TYR A 126 -9.94 -13.39 -7.47
C TYR A 126 -11.15 -14.23 -7.04
N THR A 127 -11.95 -14.63 -8.02
CA THR A 127 -13.20 -15.33 -7.78
C THR A 127 -13.21 -16.74 -8.32
N LYS A 128 -14.16 -17.55 -7.83
CA LYS A 128 -14.43 -18.90 -8.29
C LYS A 128 -15.93 -19.07 -8.52
N GLN A 129 -16.29 -19.53 -9.71
CA GLN A 129 -17.65 -19.87 -10.10
C GLN A 129 -17.70 -21.31 -10.59
N ASN A 130 -18.73 -22.07 -10.19
CA ASN A 130 -18.89 -23.49 -10.58
C ASN A 130 -17.62 -24.35 -10.35
N GLY A 131 -16.92 -24.07 -9.25
CA GLY A 131 -15.68 -24.78 -8.89
C GLY A 131 -14.44 -24.36 -9.68
N LYS A 132 -14.55 -23.43 -10.64
CA LYS A 132 -13.45 -22.95 -11.48
C LYS A 132 -13.06 -21.53 -11.12
N VAL A 133 -11.76 -21.29 -10.94
CA VAL A 133 -11.22 -19.95 -10.73
C VAL A 133 -11.36 -19.13 -12.01
N ASP A 134 -11.85 -17.91 -11.87
CA ASP A 134 -11.97 -16.96 -12.97
C ASP A 134 -10.59 -16.48 -13.43
N ASN A 135 -10.49 -16.11 -14.71
CA ASN A 135 -9.24 -15.62 -15.31
C ASN A 135 -9.02 -14.11 -15.09
N LEU A 136 -9.94 -13.43 -14.40
CA LEU A 136 -9.86 -12.01 -14.11
C LEU A 136 -9.80 -11.80 -12.61
N SER A 137 -8.98 -10.82 -12.23
CA SER A 137 -8.99 -10.32 -10.86
C SER A 137 -10.33 -9.66 -10.57
N HIS A 138 -10.67 -9.62 -9.29
CA HIS A 138 -11.90 -9.05 -8.81
C HIS A 138 -11.64 -8.12 -7.64
N ALA A 139 -12.49 -7.10 -7.51
CA ALA A 139 -12.43 -6.13 -6.44
C ALA A 139 -13.81 -6.01 -5.80
N TRP A 140 -13.83 -6.07 -4.47
CA TRP A 140 -15.04 -5.92 -3.66
C TRP A 140 -14.72 -5.10 -2.42
N CYS A 141 -15.64 -5.00 -1.47
CA CYS A 141 -15.46 -4.24 -0.24
C CYS A 141 -15.65 -5.08 1.01
N ALA A 142 -15.03 -4.65 2.09
CA ALA A 142 -15.36 -5.08 3.43
C ALA A 142 -15.63 -3.84 4.28
N ALA A 143 -16.69 -3.88 5.09
CA ALA A 143 -17.04 -2.79 5.98
C ALA A 143 -17.22 -3.28 7.41
N GLN A 144 -16.81 -2.46 8.37
CA GLN A 144 -16.97 -2.75 9.79
C GLN A 144 -18.33 -2.24 10.26
N ILE A 145 -19.20 -3.15 10.68
CA ILE A 145 -20.53 -2.87 11.22
C ILE A 145 -20.62 -3.47 12.62
N ASP A 146 -20.98 -2.67 13.61
CA ASP A 146 -21.04 -3.10 15.02
C ASP A 146 -19.71 -3.78 15.45
N SER A 147 -18.58 -3.16 15.07
CA SER A 147 -17.21 -3.65 15.26
C SER A 147 -16.82 -4.95 14.55
N LYS A 148 -17.70 -5.57 13.76
CA LYS A 148 -17.43 -6.80 12.99
C LYS A 148 -17.26 -6.52 11.51
N TRP A 149 -16.33 -7.23 10.87
CA TRP A 149 -16.10 -7.11 9.43
C TRP A 149 -17.07 -8.00 8.64
N PHE A 150 -17.76 -7.38 7.68
CA PHE A 150 -18.60 -8.07 6.70
C PHE A 150 -18.13 -7.75 5.28
N VAL A 151 -18.35 -8.69 4.37
CA VAL A 151 -17.99 -8.56 2.96
C VAL A 151 -19.19 -8.09 2.14
N PHE A 152 -18.93 -7.18 1.21
CA PHE A 152 -19.91 -6.60 0.30
C PHE A 152 -19.35 -6.66 -1.12
N ASP A 153 -20.05 -7.33 -2.02
CA ASP A 153 -19.76 -7.25 -3.45
C ASP A 153 -20.91 -6.55 -4.18
N PRO A 154 -20.83 -5.22 -4.36
CA PRO A 154 -21.83 -4.47 -5.10
C PRO A 154 -21.87 -4.80 -6.60
N THR A 155 -20.84 -5.43 -7.16
CA THR A 155 -20.79 -5.82 -8.58
C THR A 155 -21.61 -7.08 -8.82
N TRP A 156 -21.31 -8.16 -8.09
CA TRP A 156 -22.12 -9.38 -8.17
C TRP A 156 -23.50 -9.19 -7.53
N GLY A 157 -23.62 -8.21 -6.61
CA GLY A 157 -24.88 -7.70 -6.09
C GLY A 157 -25.75 -7.01 -7.13
N ALA A 158 -25.18 -6.40 -8.18
CA ALA A 158 -25.91 -5.65 -9.19
C ALA A 158 -26.60 -6.53 -10.24
N GLY A 159 -26.04 -7.71 -10.52
CA GLY A 159 -26.56 -8.59 -11.56
C GLY A 159 -25.55 -9.61 -12.06
N VAL A 160 -25.81 -10.14 -13.24
CA VAL A 160 -25.00 -11.19 -13.87
C VAL A 160 -24.72 -10.87 -15.33
N VAL A 161 -23.61 -11.36 -15.87
CA VAL A 161 -23.34 -11.33 -17.31
C VAL A 161 -23.88 -12.62 -17.92
N MET A 162 -24.86 -12.50 -18.82
CA MET A 162 -25.46 -13.60 -19.55
C MET A 162 -25.31 -13.34 -21.05
N ASN A 163 -24.75 -14.30 -21.79
CA ASN A 163 -24.55 -14.19 -23.24
C ASN A 163 -23.82 -12.89 -23.66
N GLY A 164 -22.78 -12.51 -22.92
CA GLY A 164 -22.00 -11.30 -23.17
C GLY A 164 -22.72 -9.98 -22.86
N LYS A 165 -23.89 -10.01 -22.20
CA LYS A 165 -24.65 -8.83 -21.80
C LYS A 165 -24.88 -8.80 -20.30
N PHE A 166 -24.73 -7.62 -19.71
CA PHE A 166 -25.06 -7.42 -18.31
C PHE A 166 -26.59 -7.37 -18.11
N VAL A 167 -27.09 -8.19 -17.20
CA VAL A 167 -28.50 -8.25 -16.80
C VAL A 167 -28.59 -7.85 -15.33
N LYS A 168 -29.19 -6.67 -15.08
CA LYS A 168 -29.43 -6.20 -13.72
C LYS A 168 -30.36 -7.15 -12.97
N ARG A 169 -29.93 -7.56 -11.78
CA ARG A 169 -30.68 -8.40 -10.86
C ARG A 169 -30.08 -8.26 -9.48
N LEU A 170 -30.72 -7.45 -8.64
CA LEU A 170 -30.23 -7.23 -7.28
C LEU A 170 -30.13 -8.57 -6.54
N ASN A 171 -28.95 -8.87 -6.01
CA ASN A 171 -28.68 -10.12 -5.30
C ASN A 171 -28.16 -9.85 -3.89
N ASN A 172 -29.02 -10.11 -2.91
CA ASN A 172 -28.73 -9.87 -1.50
C ASN A 172 -27.73 -10.88 -0.89
N VAL A 173 -27.33 -11.94 -1.60
CA VAL A 173 -26.27 -12.86 -1.13
C VAL A 173 -24.93 -12.13 -0.95
N TYR A 174 -24.71 -11.08 -1.73
CA TYR A 174 -23.49 -10.27 -1.70
C TYR A 174 -23.61 -9.03 -0.82
N PHE A 175 -24.71 -8.88 -0.08
CA PHE A 175 -24.90 -7.83 0.91
C PHE A 175 -24.61 -8.39 2.31
N LYS A 176 -23.69 -7.75 3.04
CA LYS A 176 -23.34 -8.09 4.44
C LYS A 176 -23.04 -9.59 4.60
N ALA A 177 -22.23 -10.13 3.69
CA ALA A 177 -21.84 -11.53 3.72
C ALA A 177 -20.81 -11.79 4.82
N GLU A 178 -21.01 -12.88 5.56
CA GLU A 178 -20.03 -13.36 6.54
C GLU A 178 -18.73 -13.77 5.80
N PRO A 179 -17.54 -13.34 6.26
CA PRO A 179 -16.27 -13.72 5.64
C PRO A 179 -16.11 -15.24 5.45
N SER A 180 -16.51 -16.02 6.47
CA SER A 180 -16.47 -17.49 6.46
C SER A 180 -17.40 -18.14 5.44
N LYS A 181 -18.43 -17.43 4.96
CA LYS A 181 -19.36 -17.92 3.94
C LYS A 181 -18.92 -17.53 2.54
N ILE A 182 -18.46 -16.29 2.35
CA ILE A 182 -18.12 -15.77 1.02
C ILE A 182 -16.76 -16.26 0.50
N ILE A 183 -15.87 -16.71 1.40
CA ILE A 183 -14.57 -17.30 1.05
C ILE A 183 -14.67 -18.55 0.16
N VAL A 184 -15.86 -19.13 -0.03
CA VAL A 184 -16.09 -20.19 -1.02
C VAL A 184 -15.87 -19.71 -2.47
N SER A 185 -16.13 -18.42 -2.72
CA SER A 185 -16.11 -17.81 -4.05
C SER A 185 -15.20 -16.60 -4.16
N HIS A 186 -14.90 -15.88 -3.07
CA HIS A 186 -14.08 -14.65 -3.08
C HIS A 186 -12.80 -14.85 -2.28
N MET A 187 -11.66 -14.92 -2.97
CA MET A 187 -10.36 -15.14 -2.34
C MET A 187 -9.49 -13.88 -2.43
N PRO A 188 -9.22 -13.20 -1.29
CA PRO A 188 -8.28 -12.07 -1.26
C PRO A 188 -6.87 -12.47 -1.68
N PHE A 189 -6.12 -11.58 -2.33
CA PHE A 189 -4.70 -11.81 -2.61
C PHE A 189 -3.87 -11.85 -1.33
N ASP A 190 -4.10 -10.89 -0.42
CA ASP A 190 -3.48 -10.82 0.90
C ASP A 190 -4.42 -11.46 1.94
N TYR A 191 -3.96 -12.55 2.58
CA TYR A 191 -4.79 -13.33 3.49
C TYR A 191 -5.24 -12.56 4.75
N LEU A 192 -4.64 -11.41 5.06
CA LEU A 192 -5.13 -10.51 6.12
C LEU A 192 -6.61 -10.18 5.93
N TRP A 193 -7.03 -10.02 4.68
CA TRP A 193 -8.39 -9.61 4.32
C TRP A 193 -9.36 -10.77 4.13
N GLN A 194 -8.99 -11.99 4.57
CA GLN A 194 -9.95 -13.09 4.74
C GLN A 194 -10.78 -12.92 6.01
N PHE A 195 -10.35 -12.05 6.94
CA PHE A 195 -10.99 -11.86 8.26
C PHE A 195 -11.16 -13.17 9.03
N SER A 196 -10.10 -14.00 9.01
CA SER A 196 -10.09 -15.33 9.61
C SER A 196 -8.87 -15.50 10.51
N ASN A 197 -9.09 -16.08 11.68
CA ASN A 197 -8.01 -16.46 12.58
C ASN A 197 -7.20 -17.69 12.11
N TYR A 198 -7.73 -18.38 11.09
CA TYR A 198 -7.11 -19.53 10.46
C TYR A 198 -7.29 -19.38 8.95
N PRO A 199 -6.54 -18.47 8.30
CA PRO A 199 -6.70 -18.20 6.88
C PRO A 199 -6.40 -19.45 6.05
N ILE A 200 -7.14 -19.60 4.95
CA ILE A 200 -6.88 -20.65 3.97
C ILE A 200 -5.82 -20.19 2.97
N THR A 201 -5.09 -21.14 2.40
CA THR A 201 -4.12 -20.84 1.35
C THR A 201 -4.77 -20.81 -0.02
N ASN A 202 -4.07 -20.27 -1.02
CA ASN A 202 -4.53 -20.36 -2.39
C ASN A 202 -4.64 -21.84 -2.83
N ALA A 203 -3.77 -22.73 -2.36
CA ALA A 203 -3.87 -24.16 -2.64
C ALA A 203 -5.18 -24.78 -2.11
N ASP A 204 -5.58 -24.41 -0.89
CA ASP A 204 -6.83 -24.88 -0.27
C ASP A 204 -8.06 -24.39 -1.04
N PHE A 205 -8.06 -23.11 -1.43
CA PHE A 205 -9.16 -22.51 -2.18
C PHE A 205 -9.38 -23.23 -3.52
N TYR A 206 -8.30 -23.59 -4.23
CA TYR A 206 -8.36 -24.39 -5.45
C TYR A 206 -8.84 -25.82 -5.18
N ALA A 207 -8.40 -26.43 -4.09
CA ALA A 207 -8.81 -27.78 -3.68
C ALA A 207 -10.22 -27.84 -3.07
N GLY A 208 -10.89 -26.70 -2.88
CA GLY A 208 -12.19 -26.63 -2.19
C GLY A 208 -12.13 -26.88 -0.67
N LYS A 209 -10.93 -26.86 -0.08
CA LYS A 209 -10.70 -27.09 1.36
C LYS A 209 -10.90 -25.80 2.16
N ILE A 210 -12.14 -25.32 2.21
CA ILE A 210 -12.50 -24.04 2.85
C ILE A 210 -12.96 -24.17 4.30
N GLN A 211 -12.93 -25.38 4.86
CA GLN A 211 -13.37 -25.62 6.24
C GLN A 211 -12.32 -25.14 7.25
N LEU A 212 -12.79 -24.73 8.43
CA LEU A 212 -11.94 -24.29 9.52
C LEU A 212 -10.96 -25.39 9.95
N ASP A 213 -9.66 -25.09 9.88
CA ASP A 213 -8.58 -25.98 10.28
C ASP A 213 -7.77 -25.36 11.41
N LYS A 214 -8.09 -25.76 12.66
CA LYS A 214 -7.45 -25.24 13.87
C LYS A 214 -6.02 -25.78 14.08
N THR A 215 -5.56 -26.73 13.26
CA THR A 215 -4.17 -27.20 13.33
C THR A 215 -3.19 -26.18 12.74
N ARG A 216 -3.70 -25.21 11.97
CA ARG A 216 -2.91 -24.12 11.42
C ARG A 216 -2.50 -23.12 12.49
N LYS A 217 -1.42 -22.39 12.20
CA LYS A 217 -0.98 -21.28 13.04
C LYS A 217 -2.10 -20.25 13.18
N TYR A 218 -2.49 -19.97 14.43
CA TYR A 218 -3.42 -18.90 14.75
C TYR A 218 -2.88 -17.56 14.26
N PHE A 219 -3.72 -16.80 13.58
CA PHE A 219 -3.42 -15.49 13.00
C PHE A 219 -4.42 -14.48 13.53
N ASP A 220 -4.04 -13.66 14.51
CA ASP A 220 -4.93 -12.65 15.08
C ASP A 220 -5.19 -11.52 14.07
N PHE A 221 -6.14 -11.73 13.16
CA PHE A 221 -6.33 -10.79 12.06
C PHE A 221 -6.77 -9.41 12.55
N GLU A 222 -7.46 -9.31 13.69
CA GLU A 222 -7.89 -8.03 14.24
C GLU A 222 -6.69 -7.20 14.71
N LYS A 223 -5.75 -7.85 15.42
CA LYS A 223 -4.48 -7.22 15.83
C LYS A 223 -3.64 -6.83 14.61
N GLU A 224 -3.59 -7.68 13.59
CA GLU A 224 -2.82 -7.44 12.37
C GLU A 224 -3.43 -6.32 11.53
N ILE A 225 -4.76 -6.20 11.47
CA ILE A 225 -5.44 -5.03 10.88
C ILE A 225 -5.12 -3.76 11.67
N ALA A 226 -5.13 -3.82 13.00
CA ALA A 226 -4.79 -2.67 13.84
C ALA A 226 -3.32 -2.24 13.67
N HIS A 227 -2.41 -3.19 13.47
CA HIS A 227 -1.00 -2.94 13.13
C HIS A 227 -0.85 -2.34 11.72
N TYR A 228 -1.53 -2.91 10.73
CA TYR A 228 -1.53 -2.43 9.34
C TYR A 228 -1.85 -0.94 9.24
N TYR A 229 -2.82 -0.44 10.01
CA TYR A 229 -3.18 0.98 10.00
C TYR A 229 -2.25 1.91 10.81
N LYS A 230 -1.25 1.37 11.52
CA LYS A 230 -0.28 2.14 12.31
C LYS A 230 1.08 2.29 11.64
N ILE A 231 1.42 1.40 10.71
CA ILE A 231 2.71 1.39 10.02
C ILE A 231 2.70 2.25 8.75
N SER A 232 3.89 2.59 8.27
CA SER A 232 4.05 3.37 7.04
C SER A 232 3.47 2.66 5.82
N GLU A 233 3.07 3.41 4.79
CA GLU A 233 2.58 2.83 3.54
C GLU A 233 3.61 1.86 2.92
N ASN A 234 4.90 2.18 3.02
CA ASN A 234 5.97 1.32 2.54
C ASN A 234 6.03 -0.02 3.29
N ASP A 235 5.86 0.00 4.62
CA ASP A 235 5.80 -1.22 5.43
C ASP A 235 4.53 -2.02 5.14
N GLN A 236 3.40 -1.35 4.87
CA GLN A 236 2.16 -2.03 4.43
C GLN A 236 2.40 -2.79 3.12
N LEU A 237 3.10 -2.18 2.15
CA LEU A 237 3.43 -2.84 0.88
C LEU A 237 4.33 -4.06 1.08
N PHE A 238 5.37 -3.93 1.90
CA PHE A 238 6.29 -5.01 2.23
C PHE A 238 5.58 -6.18 2.90
N GLU A 239 4.86 -5.90 3.99
CA GLU A 239 4.18 -6.95 4.75
C GLU A 239 3.07 -7.61 3.92
N SER A 240 2.34 -6.82 3.11
CA SER A 240 1.32 -7.37 2.20
C SER A 240 1.95 -8.30 1.16
N ALA A 241 3.05 -7.89 0.50
CA ALA A 241 3.77 -8.74 -0.44
C ALA A 241 4.24 -10.06 0.21
N ALA A 242 4.78 -9.99 1.43
CA ALA A 242 5.21 -11.17 2.18
C ALA A 242 4.04 -12.12 2.52
N ARG A 243 2.88 -11.57 2.89
CA ARG A 243 1.67 -12.37 3.15
C ARG A 243 1.16 -13.03 1.88
N VAL A 244 1.11 -12.30 0.76
CA VAL A 244 0.69 -12.83 -0.55
C VAL A 244 1.58 -13.99 -0.98
N GLU A 245 2.90 -13.82 -0.92
CA GLU A 245 3.88 -14.87 -1.27
C GLU A 245 3.71 -16.12 -0.40
N LYS A 246 3.59 -15.92 0.92
CA LYS A 246 3.38 -17.00 1.88
C LYS A 246 2.07 -17.76 1.65
N ASN A 247 1.03 -17.11 1.10
CA ASN A 247 -0.23 -17.76 0.77
C ASN A 247 -0.19 -18.64 -0.50
N GLY A 248 0.89 -18.50 -1.28
CA GLY A 248 1.19 -19.29 -2.48
C GLY A 248 0.77 -18.60 -3.78
N LEU A 249 1.72 -18.37 -4.69
CA LEU A 249 1.52 -17.70 -5.98
C LEU A 249 0.96 -18.68 -7.04
N LYS A 250 -0.33 -19.04 -6.93
CA LYS A 250 -0.95 -20.14 -7.71
C LYS A 250 -1.43 -19.77 -9.12
N ASN A 251 -1.51 -18.49 -9.46
CA ASN A 251 -1.95 -18.03 -10.77
C ASN A 251 -1.30 -16.68 -11.13
N ALA A 252 -1.45 -16.27 -12.39
CA ALA A 252 -0.87 -15.03 -12.91
C ALA A 252 -1.35 -13.79 -12.15
N MET A 253 -2.62 -13.72 -11.76
CA MET A 253 -3.18 -12.56 -11.05
C MET A 253 -2.53 -12.35 -9.68
N ILE A 254 -2.28 -13.43 -8.92
CA ILE A 254 -1.59 -13.35 -7.63
C ILE A 254 -0.13 -12.90 -7.85
N LEU A 255 0.53 -13.42 -8.89
CA LEU A 255 1.91 -13.05 -9.23
C LEU A 255 2.02 -11.58 -9.65
N GLU A 256 1.09 -11.10 -10.46
CA GLU A 256 0.99 -9.70 -10.88
C GLU A 256 0.78 -8.78 -9.67
N TYR A 257 -0.16 -9.13 -8.77
CA TYR A 257 -0.39 -8.39 -7.53
C TYR A 257 0.86 -8.34 -6.63
N TYR A 258 1.51 -9.48 -6.43
CA TYR A 258 2.75 -9.58 -5.65
C TYR A 258 3.86 -8.72 -6.25
N ASN A 259 4.09 -8.83 -7.56
CA ASN A 259 5.12 -8.06 -8.27
C ASN A 259 4.82 -6.57 -8.21
N PHE A 260 3.57 -6.14 -8.36
CA PHE A 260 3.17 -4.75 -8.20
C PHE A 260 3.54 -4.22 -6.82
N LYS A 261 3.14 -4.91 -5.75
CA LYS A 261 3.47 -4.52 -4.36
C LYS A 261 4.97 -4.48 -4.10
N LYS A 262 5.69 -5.51 -4.53
CA LYS A 262 7.14 -5.63 -4.35
C LYS A 262 7.91 -4.55 -5.11
N ASN A 263 7.51 -4.26 -6.36
CA ASN A 263 8.14 -3.21 -7.15
C ASN A 263 7.89 -1.83 -6.55
N HIS A 264 6.66 -1.55 -6.12
CA HIS A 264 6.33 -0.28 -5.47
C HIS A 264 7.14 -0.10 -4.17
N TRP A 265 7.19 -1.13 -3.31
CA TRP A 265 8.02 -1.12 -2.11
C TRP A 265 9.50 -0.86 -2.43
N ASN A 266 10.05 -1.56 -3.43
CA ASN A 266 11.44 -1.37 -3.86
C ASN A 266 11.71 0.07 -4.33
N THR A 267 10.82 0.64 -5.15
CA THR A 267 10.95 2.01 -5.65
C THR A 267 10.90 3.03 -4.50
N THR A 268 9.95 2.89 -3.58
CA THR A 268 9.84 3.79 -2.42
C THR A 268 11.08 3.72 -1.52
N MET A 269 11.58 2.51 -1.26
CA MET A 269 12.84 2.30 -0.54
C MET A 269 14.05 2.94 -1.25
N GLN A 270 14.14 2.76 -2.57
CA GLN A 270 15.22 3.32 -3.38
C GLN A 270 15.19 4.86 -3.36
N ASN A 271 14.01 5.47 -3.49
CA ASN A 271 13.84 6.92 -3.41
C ASN A 271 14.25 7.48 -2.04
N ALA A 272 13.81 6.85 -0.94
CA ALA A 272 14.22 7.25 0.41
C ALA A 272 15.74 7.12 0.63
N ASN A 273 16.37 6.14 -0.03
CA ASN A 273 17.82 5.98 0.00
C ASN A 273 18.55 7.04 -0.84
N VAL A 274 17.96 7.51 -1.94
CA VAL A 274 18.47 8.65 -2.71
C VAL A 274 18.38 9.94 -1.90
N GLU A 275 17.31 10.16 -1.14
CA GLU A 275 17.21 11.31 -0.23
C GLU A 275 18.32 11.28 0.83
N LYS A 276 18.55 10.12 1.47
CA LYS A 276 19.68 9.94 2.40
C LYS A 276 21.03 10.18 1.73
N MET A 277 21.19 9.70 0.49
CA MET A 277 22.41 9.93 -0.30
C MET A 277 22.63 11.43 -0.52
N ASN A 278 21.59 12.20 -0.82
CA ASN A 278 21.67 13.65 -1.00
C ASN A 278 22.06 14.37 0.29
N THR A 279 21.52 13.97 1.44
CA THR A 279 21.94 14.52 2.75
C THR A 279 23.43 14.25 3.02
N ILE A 280 23.94 13.07 2.68
CA ILE A 280 25.37 12.76 2.82
C ILE A 280 26.21 13.63 1.89
N VAL A 281 25.74 13.94 0.68
CA VAL A 281 26.42 14.85 -0.25
C VAL A 281 26.51 16.25 0.35
N GLU A 282 25.44 16.76 0.97
CA GLU A 282 25.44 18.07 1.66
C GLU A 282 26.46 18.10 2.81
N GLU A 283 26.45 17.09 3.67
CA GLU A 283 27.41 16.97 4.79
C GLU A 283 28.86 16.84 4.30
N LEU A 284 29.09 16.08 3.23
CA LEU A 284 30.40 15.95 2.59
C LEU A 284 30.88 17.29 2.05
N ASN A 285 30.03 18.04 1.36
CA ASN A 285 30.40 19.34 0.80
C ASN A 285 30.81 20.32 1.90
N GLU A 286 30.08 20.35 3.02
CA GLU A 286 30.43 21.18 4.17
C GLU A 286 31.78 20.75 4.78
N ALA A 287 32.00 19.45 4.94
CA ALA A 287 33.24 18.91 5.50
C ALA A 287 34.46 19.18 4.60
N VAL A 288 34.30 19.05 3.28
CA VAL A 288 35.34 19.37 2.30
C VAL A 288 35.65 20.87 2.29
N LEU A 289 34.64 21.73 2.42
CA LEU A 289 34.84 23.18 2.54
C LEU A 289 35.68 23.51 3.78
N GLN A 290 35.30 22.97 4.95
CA GLN A 290 36.05 23.16 6.20
C GLN A 290 37.48 22.59 6.12
N LEU A 291 37.66 21.44 5.49
CA LEU A 291 38.98 20.85 5.26
C LEU A 291 39.84 21.75 4.35
N ASN A 292 39.26 22.29 3.28
CA ASN A 292 39.95 23.21 2.38
C ASN A 292 40.36 24.50 3.09
N ASP A 293 39.48 25.06 3.93
CA ASP A 293 39.80 26.23 4.76
C ASP A 293 40.98 25.95 5.70
N PHE A 294 41.00 24.76 6.32
CA PHE A 294 42.13 24.32 7.12
C PHE A 294 43.42 24.18 6.29
N ILE A 295 43.35 23.54 5.12
CA ILE A 295 44.51 23.38 4.22
C ILE A 295 45.04 24.75 3.79
N MET A 296 44.17 25.70 3.46
CA MET A 296 44.56 27.08 3.14
C MET A 296 45.23 27.76 4.34
N TYR A 297 44.70 27.58 5.55
CA TYR A 297 45.30 28.08 6.78
C TYR A 297 46.68 27.47 7.05
N ARG A 298 46.85 26.16 6.81
CA ARG A 298 48.15 25.46 6.88
C ARG A 298 49.13 25.96 5.84
N ASN A 299 48.69 26.18 4.61
CA ASN A 299 49.51 26.74 3.52
C ASN A 299 49.98 28.17 3.84
N LYS A 300 49.17 28.93 4.58
CA LYS A 300 49.56 30.23 5.17
C LYS A 300 50.41 30.10 6.44
N LYS A 301 50.93 28.91 6.74
CA LYS A 301 51.81 28.61 7.89
C LYS A 301 51.18 28.99 9.23
N PHE A 302 49.88 28.72 9.37
CA PHE A 302 49.07 29.05 10.54
C PHE A 302 49.10 30.53 10.90
N LYS A 303 48.80 31.36 9.88
CA LYS A 303 48.61 32.80 10.01
C LYS A 303 47.17 33.18 9.63
N PRO A 304 46.46 33.95 10.49
CA PRO A 304 46.88 34.50 11.79
C PRO A 304 47.07 33.41 12.86
N THR A 305 47.80 33.70 13.93
CA THR A 305 48.08 32.68 14.95
C THR A 305 46.85 32.44 15.82
N PHE A 306 46.42 31.17 15.91
CA PHE A 306 45.34 30.71 16.79
C PHE A 306 45.86 29.86 17.95
N PRO A 307 45.09 29.71 19.06
CA PRO A 307 45.38 28.75 20.11
C PRO A 307 45.48 27.32 19.58
N ASP A 308 46.31 26.49 20.21
CA ASP A 308 46.53 25.08 19.84
C ASP A 308 45.21 24.30 19.74
N GLU A 309 44.30 24.50 20.70
CA GLU A 309 42.97 23.88 20.71
C GLU A 309 42.14 24.26 19.47
N LYS A 310 42.17 25.54 19.07
CA LYS A 310 41.48 25.98 17.85
C LYS A 310 42.09 25.36 16.60
N ILE A 311 43.41 25.24 16.52
CA ILE A 311 44.09 24.59 15.39
C ILE A 311 43.68 23.11 15.31
N SER A 312 43.58 22.43 16.45
CA SER A 312 43.09 21.05 16.53
C SER A 312 41.65 20.94 16.06
N GLN A 313 40.75 21.80 16.55
CA GLN A 313 39.34 21.80 16.16
C GLN A 313 39.12 22.06 14.66
N MET A 314 39.92 22.94 14.06
CA MET A 314 39.83 23.25 12.63
C MET A 314 40.07 22.04 11.72
N ILE A 315 40.77 20.99 12.19
CA ILE A 315 40.93 19.74 11.44
C ILE A 315 40.06 18.60 11.96
N GLU A 316 39.84 18.47 13.27
CA GLU A 316 39.00 17.39 13.79
C GLU A 316 37.53 17.56 13.39
N THR A 317 37.01 18.78 13.31
CA THR A 317 35.60 19.03 12.91
C THR A 317 35.27 18.48 11.51
N PRO A 318 35.98 18.85 10.42
CA PRO A 318 35.73 18.26 9.11
C PRO A 318 36.03 16.75 9.08
N ARG A 319 37.03 16.28 9.82
CA ARG A 319 37.37 14.86 9.90
C ARG A 319 36.25 14.02 10.51
N GLU A 320 35.67 14.45 11.63
CA GLU A 320 34.53 13.78 12.26
C GLU A 320 33.31 13.74 11.34
N LYS A 321 33.03 14.83 10.62
CA LYS A 321 31.98 14.87 9.59
C LYS A 321 32.25 13.85 8.48
N LEU A 322 33.49 13.76 7.99
CA LEU A 322 33.87 12.77 6.96
C LEU A 322 33.74 11.33 7.44
N VAL A 323 34.10 11.04 8.70
CA VAL A 323 33.87 9.71 9.32
C VAL A 323 32.37 9.40 9.40
N LYS A 324 31.54 10.38 9.77
CA LYS A 324 30.08 10.22 9.77
C LYS A 324 29.56 9.91 8.35
N CYS A 325 29.94 10.71 7.35
CA CYS A 325 29.61 10.47 5.95
C CYS A 325 30.02 9.06 5.50
N GLN A 326 31.22 8.61 5.89
CA GLN A 326 31.73 7.29 5.53
C GLN A 326 30.88 6.16 6.13
N ASN A 327 30.48 6.30 7.39
CA ASN A 327 29.63 5.32 8.06
C ASN A 327 28.21 5.31 7.47
N ASP A 328 27.64 6.48 7.19
CA ASP A 328 26.27 6.59 6.71
C ASP A 328 26.12 6.12 5.25
N VAL A 329 27.11 6.37 4.38
CA VAL A 329 27.04 5.94 2.97
C VAL A 329 27.08 4.41 2.81
N PHE A 330 27.68 3.68 3.75
CA PHE A 330 27.68 2.22 3.76
C PHE A 330 26.40 1.60 4.35
N LYS A 331 25.56 2.38 5.02
CA LYS A 331 24.23 1.95 5.47
C LYS A 331 23.18 2.04 4.36
N ILE A 332 23.51 2.62 3.20
CA ILE A 332 22.61 2.70 2.05
C ILE A 332 22.68 1.39 1.24
N PRO A 333 21.60 0.57 1.23
CA PRO A 333 21.62 -0.73 0.57
C PRO A 333 21.51 -0.64 -0.97
N ALA A 334 20.59 0.18 -1.49
CA ALA A 334 20.35 0.35 -2.93
C ALA A 334 19.61 1.67 -3.23
N VAL A 335 19.89 2.28 -4.39
CA VAL A 335 19.37 3.61 -4.81
C VAL A 335 18.72 3.62 -6.21
N GLY A 336 18.40 2.44 -6.76
CA GLY A 336 17.98 2.31 -8.15
C GLY A 336 19.17 2.22 -9.12
N ALA A 337 18.93 1.71 -10.32
CA ALA A 337 19.99 1.45 -11.30
C ALA A 337 20.63 2.76 -11.78
N GLU A 338 19.81 3.79 -11.97
CA GLU A 338 20.17 5.13 -12.41
C GLU A 338 21.09 5.89 -11.43
N ASN A 339 21.00 5.62 -10.12
CA ASN A 339 21.84 6.27 -9.11
C ASN A 339 23.00 5.40 -8.59
N THR A 340 23.12 4.15 -9.04
CA THR A 340 24.14 3.21 -8.53
C THR A 340 25.55 3.72 -8.79
N ALA A 341 25.80 4.30 -9.98
CA ALA A 341 27.09 4.92 -10.30
C ALA A 341 27.40 6.13 -9.40
N ASN A 342 26.39 6.96 -9.11
CA ASN A 342 26.53 8.12 -8.23
C ASN A 342 26.86 7.72 -6.79
N LEU A 343 26.18 6.70 -6.26
CA LEU A 343 26.46 6.17 -4.92
C LEU A 343 27.90 5.62 -4.82
N ASN A 344 28.36 4.88 -5.84
CA ASN A 344 29.72 4.36 -5.87
C ASN A 344 30.77 5.48 -5.96
N SER A 345 30.49 6.51 -6.77
CA SER A 345 31.33 7.71 -6.86
C SER A 345 31.41 8.42 -5.51
N LEU A 346 30.26 8.64 -4.84
CA LEU A 346 30.19 9.26 -3.52
C LEU A 346 31.02 8.52 -2.48
N LYS A 347 30.90 7.19 -2.41
CA LYS A 347 31.72 6.34 -1.52
C LYS A 347 33.22 6.59 -1.72
N LYS A 348 33.66 6.67 -2.99
CA LYS A 348 35.07 6.93 -3.33
C LYS A 348 35.50 8.33 -2.94
N THR A 349 34.68 9.35 -3.20
CA THR A 349 34.98 10.75 -2.85
C THR A 349 35.10 10.94 -1.34
N ILE A 350 34.19 10.34 -0.56
CA ILE A 350 34.25 10.38 0.91
C ILE A 350 35.55 9.74 1.40
N ALA A 351 35.89 8.54 0.90
CA ALA A 351 37.11 7.84 1.30
C ALA A 351 38.38 8.67 0.99
N GLN A 352 38.42 9.32 -0.18
CA GLN A 352 39.54 10.18 -0.56
C GLN A 352 39.65 11.43 0.32
N ALA A 353 38.53 12.10 0.60
CA ALA A 353 38.51 13.26 1.49
C ALA A 353 38.92 12.90 2.92
N LEU A 354 38.49 11.73 3.41
CA LEU A 354 38.87 11.24 4.74
C LEU A 354 40.37 10.96 4.83
N ILE A 355 40.98 10.34 3.80
CA ILE A 355 42.44 10.14 3.74
C ILE A 355 43.17 11.48 3.85
N GLN A 356 42.73 12.50 3.09
CA GLN A 356 43.34 13.84 3.16
C GLN A 356 43.18 14.47 4.55
N ALA A 357 42.00 14.32 5.17
CA ALA A 357 41.75 14.83 6.52
C ALA A 357 42.63 14.12 7.57
N ASP A 358 42.81 12.80 7.47
CA ASP A 358 43.69 12.02 8.35
C ASP A 358 45.16 12.46 8.21
N GLU A 359 45.64 12.72 6.99
CA GLU A 359 46.98 13.26 6.74
C GLU A 359 47.18 14.65 7.39
N GLN A 360 46.18 15.53 7.26
CA GLN A 360 46.20 16.84 7.89
C GLN A 360 46.16 16.73 9.43
N ALA A 361 45.32 15.85 9.97
CA ALA A 361 45.20 15.62 11.41
C ALA A 361 46.49 15.06 12.00
N ALA A 362 47.15 14.12 11.31
CA ALA A 362 48.45 13.59 11.68
C ALA A 362 49.51 14.71 11.76
N PHE A 363 49.55 15.62 10.77
CA PHE A 363 50.42 16.78 10.82
C PHE A 363 50.12 17.70 12.00
N VAL A 364 48.85 18.00 12.29
CA VAL A 364 48.47 18.84 13.43
C VAL A 364 48.88 18.21 14.75
N LYS A 365 48.62 16.91 14.91
CA LYS A 365 49.03 16.14 16.09
C LYS A 365 50.55 16.21 16.29
N GLU A 366 51.31 16.01 15.23
CA GLU A 366 52.77 16.16 15.30
C GLU A 366 53.17 17.59 15.63
N TYR A 367 52.62 18.58 14.93
CA TYR A 367 52.92 20.01 15.12
C TYR A 367 52.69 20.45 16.57
N LEU A 368 51.55 20.08 17.14
CA LEU A 368 51.18 20.43 18.50
C LEU A 368 52.05 19.72 19.55
N SER A 369 52.61 18.55 19.25
CA SER A 369 53.55 17.85 20.14
C SER A 369 54.93 18.54 20.26
N LYS A 370 55.30 19.42 19.32
CA LYS A 370 56.62 20.07 19.30
C LYS A 370 56.62 21.41 20.04
N SER A 371 57.80 21.85 20.47
CA SER A 371 58.00 23.19 21.05
C SER A 371 57.77 24.30 20.01
N LYS A 372 57.45 25.52 20.47
CA LYS A 372 57.19 26.68 19.58
C LYS A 372 58.35 26.99 18.63
N LEU A 373 59.59 26.68 19.01
CA LEU A 373 60.77 26.88 18.16
C LEU A 373 60.81 25.86 17.01
N ILE A 374 60.60 24.58 17.32
CA ILE A 374 60.59 23.47 16.35
C ILE A 374 59.41 23.61 15.38
N ARG A 375 58.24 24.05 15.86
CA ARG A 375 57.06 24.31 15.02
C ARG A 375 57.34 25.26 13.83
N LYS A 376 58.29 26.19 13.97
CA LYS A 376 58.67 27.11 12.88
C LYS A 376 59.40 26.39 11.73
N THR A 377 60.13 25.32 12.02
CA THR A 377 60.88 24.55 11.01
C THR A 377 60.00 23.54 10.25
N MET A 378 58.82 23.21 10.78
CA MET A 378 57.86 22.29 10.14
C MET A 378 57.18 22.85 8.88
N PHE A 379 57.33 24.15 8.61
CA PHE A 379 56.79 24.81 7.41
C PHE A 379 57.84 25.21 6.38
N SER A 380 59.13 24.99 6.68
CA SER A 380 60.22 25.14 5.72
C SER A 380 60.47 23.77 5.10
N LYS A 381 60.40 23.64 3.78
CA LYS A 381 61.09 22.53 3.11
C LYS A 381 62.54 22.61 3.57
N VAL A 382 62.99 21.60 4.32
CA VAL A 382 64.40 21.50 4.68
C VAL A 382 65.13 21.14 3.39
N SER A 383 65.65 22.13 2.67
CA SER A 383 66.74 21.88 1.74
C SER A 383 68.03 21.96 2.53
N TRP A 384 68.68 20.82 2.71
CA TRP A 384 70.09 20.79 3.06
C TRP A 384 70.82 20.47 1.76
N LEU A 385 71.64 21.40 1.28
CA LEU A 385 72.41 21.29 0.02
C LEU A 385 71.58 21.13 -1.27
N GLY A 386 70.39 21.73 -1.36
CA GLY A 386 69.66 21.84 -2.64
C GLY A 386 69.02 20.54 -3.18
N ILE A 387 69.05 19.45 -2.42
CA ILE A 387 68.36 18.20 -2.80
C ILE A 387 67.07 18.07 -1.96
N PRO A 388 65.89 17.91 -2.58
CA PRO A 388 64.67 17.59 -1.85
C PRO A 388 64.77 16.18 -1.27
N LEU A 389 64.59 16.02 0.04
CA LEU A 389 64.29 14.73 0.64
C LEU A 389 62.82 14.42 0.37
N ASN A 390 62.57 13.53 -0.59
CA ASN A 390 61.35 12.73 -0.68
C ASN A 390 61.59 11.40 0.02
#